data_AF-A0A8K0WJM9-F1
#
_entry.id   AF-A0A8K0WJM9-F1
#
_cell.length_a   1.000
_cell.length_b   1.000
_cell.length_c   1.000
_cell.angle_alpha   90.00
_cell.angle_beta   90.00
_cell.angle_gamma   90.00
#
_symmetry.space_group_name_H-M   'P 1'
#
loop_
_entity.id
_entity.type
_entity.pdbx_description
1 polymer ?
#
loop_
_entity_poly.entity_id
_entity_poly.type
_entity_poly.pdbx_seq_one_letter_code
_entity_poly.pdbx_strand_id
1 'polypeptide(L)'
;MTLPSRNLYACACVFHFFTSNTNNMHSSVFTQGITGLLPLLVRYPDHSLKARQDVPRPSDDITALFPRDNSSAVLEGAGLNDLPEINGTLSRWDDGLVPRSCADILQFSEARLVGGNCSVDNLVVYNLTYADCSDPWVLCQCPEAANVLDASVANFGRLPVATRENVRSLILSPEHSFTGEGQVLGAAFPPQGDLVMYGNRSNITVFLHEAAHILDYTLTSRVDTVYSEQERWRDIVEDGTCVPDNYSTTSYTEAYAQTAVLVAYELNIGSLDDLVNYTCMSDAMDTVTEQLGDLLTYQEDATCSPVEERFAPIDIWCVRDGEAGPCSENQGDGEGSQGDDEDNNEDGESNNEDNESNNQDGEQGNQDDGQDGGQDGQDDGQGDGGSQGNEDGSESRASRSMFGTGLTVVVMAAMIHVSGPV
;
A
#
# COMPACT_ATOMS: atom_id res chain seq x y z
N MET A 1 -7.88 -1.28 -36.89
CA MET A 1 -6.75 -2.14 -36.44
C MET A 1 -7.07 -2.55 -35.01
N THR A 2 -6.98 -3.83 -34.67
CA THR A 2 -7.23 -4.32 -33.31
C THR A 2 -5.95 -4.24 -32.49
N LEU A 3 -6.01 -3.57 -31.33
CA LEU A 3 -4.93 -3.58 -30.34
C LEU A 3 -4.94 -4.93 -29.59
N PRO A 4 -3.77 -5.44 -29.17
CA PRO A 4 -3.70 -6.63 -28.32
C PRO A 4 -4.17 -6.28 -26.89
N SER A 5 -4.88 -7.20 -26.26
CA SER A 5 -5.23 -7.13 -24.83
C SER A 5 -3.97 -7.17 -23.97
N ARG A 6 -3.74 -6.15 -23.15
CA ARG A 6 -2.70 -6.19 -22.11
C ARG A 6 -3.14 -7.11 -20.97
N ASN A 7 -2.28 -8.03 -20.56
CA ASN A 7 -2.48 -8.78 -19.33
C ASN A 7 -2.24 -7.85 -18.13
N LEU A 8 -3.07 -7.95 -17.10
CA LEU A 8 -2.78 -7.38 -15.78
C LEU A 8 -1.69 -8.24 -15.12
N TYR A 9 -0.48 -7.68 -15.04
CA TYR A 9 0.55 -8.14 -14.11
C TYR A 9 0.56 -7.19 -12.92
N ALA A 10 -0.03 -7.62 -11.82
CA ALA A 10 0.48 -7.26 -10.49
C ALA A 10 1.63 -8.23 -10.15
N CYS A 11 2.24 -8.11 -8.97
CA CYS A 11 2.98 -9.23 -8.36
C CYS A 11 2.01 -10.34 -7.87
N ALA A 12 1.28 -10.94 -8.81
CA ALA A 12 0.36 -12.05 -8.64
C ALA A 12 0.31 -12.88 -9.94
N CYS A 13 0.94 -14.06 -9.93
CA CYS A 13 1.26 -14.80 -11.16
C CYS A 13 0.16 -15.76 -11.63
N VAL A 14 -0.05 -15.85 -12.96
CA VAL A 14 -1.01 -16.75 -13.61
C VAL A 14 -0.32 -17.67 -14.60
N PHE A 15 -0.59 -18.98 -14.58
CA PHE A 15 -0.38 -19.88 -15.73
C PHE A 15 -1.30 -21.12 -15.76
N HIS A 16 -1.52 -21.65 -16.97
CA HIS A 16 -2.44 -22.76 -17.26
C HIS A 16 -1.95 -24.15 -16.81
N PHE A 17 -2.90 -25.06 -16.58
CA PHE A 17 -2.67 -26.51 -16.43
C PHE A 17 -3.10 -27.30 -17.68
N PHE A 18 -2.35 -28.35 -18.01
CA PHE A 18 -2.80 -29.43 -18.88
C PHE A 18 -3.41 -30.58 -18.05
N THR A 19 -4.40 -31.27 -18.62
CA THR A 19 -5.26 -32.24 -17.93
C THR A 19 -4.78 -33.70 -18.05
N SER A 20 -5.15 -34.54 -17.08
CA SER A 20 -5.24 -36.00 -17.27
C SER A 20 -6.64 -36.54 -16.89
N ASN A 21 -7.13 -37.50 -17.69
CA ASN A 21 -8.39 -38.26 -17.56
C ASN A 21 -8.80 -38.66 -16.11
N THR A 22 -10.08 -38.86 -15.77
CA THR A 22 -11.08 -39.66 -16.51
C THR A 22 -12.56 -39.22 -16.41
N ASN A 23 -13.28 -39.33 -17.55
CA ASN A 23 -14.70 -39.72 -17.73
C ASN A 23 -15.76 -39.44 -16.62
N ASN A 24 -16.58 -38.39 -16.77
CA ASN A 24 -17.92 -38.50 -17.39
C ASN A 24 -18.65 -37.14 -17.50
N MET A 25 -19.66 -37.07 -18.37
CA MET A 25 -20.24 -35.85 -18.97
C MET A 25 -21.18 -34.98 -18.12
N HIS A 26 -21.32 -33.71 -18.58
CA HIS A 26 -22.44 -32.77 -18.40
C HIS A 26 -22.68 -32.08 -17.03
N SER A 27 -21.94 -30.99 -16.77
CA SER A 27 -22.49 -29.62 -16.72
C SER A 27 -21.36 -28.60 -16.55
N SER A 28 -21.41 -27.44 -17.21
CA SER A 28 -20.36 -26.42 -17.14
C SER A 28 -20.81 -25.20 -16.32
N VAL A 29 -20.43 -25.17 -15.05
CA VAL A 29 -20.43 -23.95 -14.21
C VAL A 29 -19.01 -23.79 -13.68
N PHE A 30 -18.39 -22.64 -13.95
CA PHE A 30 -16.95 -22.43 -13.73
C PHE A 30 -16.71 -21.76 -12.37
N THR A 31 -16.65 -22.55 -11.29
CA THR A 31 -16.55 -22.06 -9.91
C THR A 31 -15.21 -22.43 -9.27
N GLN A 32 -14.23 -21.50 -9.28
CA GLN A 32 -13.03 -21.55 -8.45
C GLN A 32 -12.58 -20.14 -8.06
N GLY A 33 -12.15 -19.95 -6.81
CA GLY A 33 -11.68 -18.67 -6.26
C GLY A 33 -11.75 -18.63 -4.74
N ILE A 34 -10.80 -19.30 -4.06
CA ILE A 34 -10.71 -19.35 -2.58
C ILE A 34 -9.23 -19.36 -2.14
N THR A 35 -8.92 -18.65 -1.05
CA THR A 35 -7.68 -18.67 -0.23
C THR A 35 -6.37 -18.09 -0.81
N GLY A 36 -6.17 -16.78 -0.63
CA GLY A 36 -4.85 -16.13 -0.62
C GLY A 36 -4.11 -16.08 0.73
N LEU A 37 -2.98 -15.36 0.70
CA LEU A 37 -2.07 -14.92 1.77
C LEU A 37 -1.20 -15.94 2.53
N LEU A 38 -1.72 -17.05 3.06
CA LEU A 38 -0.89 -17.99 3.85
C LEU A 38 0.17 -18.82 3.09
N PRO A 39 0.17 -19.02 1.74
CA PRO A 39 1.13 -19.92 1.11
C PRO A 39 2.48 -19.30 0.72
N LEU A 40 2.72 -17.98 0.86
CA LEU A 40 3.98 -17.36 0.41
C LEU A 40 5.22 -17.98 1.09
N LEU A 41 5.22 -18.06 2.43
CA LEU A 41 6.27 -18.71 3.22
C LEU A 41 6.36 -20.24 3.02
N VAL A 42 5.37 -20.86 2.38
CA VAL A 42 5.25 -22.33 2.24
C VAL A 42 5.56 -22.80 0.83
N ARG A 43 5.38 -21.94 -0.18
CA ARG A 43 5.49 -22.30 -1.61
C ARG A 43 6.86 -21.95 -2.21
N TYR A 44 7.57 -20.98 -1.62
CA TYR A 44 8.95 -20.65 -1.93
C TYR A 44 9.73 -20.26 -0.66
N PRO A 45 10.10 -21.23 0.21
CA PRO A 45 10.93 -20.92 1.37
C PRO A 45 12.27 -20.28 0.98
N ASP A 46 12.79 -20.57 -0.21
CA ASP A 46 14.10 -20.11 -0.68
C ASP A 46 14.17 -18.60 -1.04
N HIS A 47 13.07 -17.84 -0.96
CA HIS A 47 13.01 -16.42 -1.33
C HIS A 47 12.87 -15.42 -0.18
N SER A 48 12.49 -15.84 1.03
CA SER A 48 12.48 -14.93 2.19
C SER A 48 13.84 -14.96 2.89
N LEU A 49 14.45 -13.80 3.12
CA LEU A 49 15.70 -13.67 3.87
C LEU A 49 15.58 -14.34 5.26
N LYS A 50 14.45 -14.17 5.96
CA LYS A 50 14.08 -14.86 7.21
C LYS A 50 14.19 -16.39 7.17
N ALA A 51 14.01 -17.02 6.01
CA ALA A 51 14.11 -18.48 5.84
C ALA A 51 15.54 -18.96 5.49
N ARG A 52 16.46 -18.04 5.15
CA ARG A 52 17.87 -18.30 4.85
C ARG A 52 18.86 -17.96 5.99
N GLN A 53 18.38 -17.49 7.16
CA GLN A 53 19.26 -16.86 8.17
C GLN A 53 20.23 -17.81 8.89
N ASP A 54 21.39 -18.05 8.27
CA ASP A 54 22.69 -18.11 8.97
C ASP A 54 23.40 -16.73 8.99
N VAL A 55 22.89 -15.73 8.25
CA VAL A 55 23.33 -14.33 8.32
C VAL A 55 23.24 -13.85 9.79
N PRO A 56 24.34 -13.42 10.42
CA PRO A 56 24.30 -12.92 11.78
C PRO A 56 23.34 -11.72 11.89
N ARG A 57 22.53 -11.69 12.94
CA ARG A 57 21.83 -10.45 13.29
C ARG A 57 22.88 -9.37 13.60
N PRO A 58 22.64 -8.10 13.24
CA PRO A 58 23.53 -7.00 13.63
C PRO A 58 23.81 -7.03 15.14
N SER A 59 25.00 -6.61 15.54
CA SER A 59 25.34 -6.52 16.97
C SER A 59 24.31 -5.69 17.75
N ASP A 60 24.12 -6.01 19.02
CA ASP A 60 23.02 -5.49 19.86
C ASP A 60 22.88 -3.95 19.86
N ASP A 61 23.95 -3.23 19.54
CA ASP A 61 24.02 -1.76 19.37
C ASP A 61 23.07 -1.22 18.27
N ILE A 62 23.01 -1.85 17.08
CA ILE A 62 22.03 -1.47 16.04
C ILE A 62 20.60 -1.70 16.51
N THR A 63 20.37 -2.68 17.39
CA THR A 63 19.05 -2.94 17.98
C THR A 63 18.68 -1.91 19.06
N ALA A 64 19.62 -1.09 19.54
CA ALA A 64 19.34 0.01 20.47
C ALA A 64 18.80 1.26 19.75
N LEU A 65 19.24 1.51 18.51
CA LEU A 65 18.75 2.59 17.65
C LEU A 65 17.55 2.16 16.80
N PHE A 66 17.50 0.90 16.36
CA PHE A 66 16.36 0.32 15.63
C PHE A 66 15.65 -0.79 16.45
N PRO A 67 15.02 -0.46 17.59
CA PRO A 67 14.43 -1.43 18.53
C PRO A 67 13.11 -2.03 18.03
N ARG A 68 13.22 -2.95 17.06
CA ARG A 68 12.17 -3.79 16.46
C ARG A 68 11.09 -3.03 15.67
N ASP A 69 11.01 -3.40 14.40
CA ASP A 69 9.88 -3.21 13.48
C ASP A 69 9.50 -1.76 13.11
N ASN A 70 10.17 -0.73 13.64
CA ASN A 70 9.96 0.69 13.28
C ASN A 70 11.28 1.48 13.25
N SER A 71 12.23 1.10 12.39
CA SER A 71 13.53 1.79 12.27
C SER A 71 13.42 3.21 11.72
N SER A 72 12.63 3.38 10.66
CA SER A 72 12.47 4.63 9.92
C SER A 72 11.81 5.74 10.76
N ALA A 73 11.01 5.38 11.76
CA ALA A 73 10.43 6.29 12.74
C ALA A 73 11.47 7.10 13.54
N VAL A 74 12.73 6.67 13.57
CA VAL A 74 13.84 7.47 14.14
C VAL A 74 14.27 8.57 13.18
N LEU A 75 14.33 8.28 11.86
CA LEU A 75 14.71 9.23 10.81
C LEU A 75 13.67 10.36 10.67
N GLU A 76 12.40 10.05 10.91
CA GLU A 76 11.31 11.02 11.04
C GLU A 76 11.58 12.06 12.12
N GLY A 77 11.96 11.62 13.32
CA GLY A 77 12.32 12.50 14.44
C GLY A 77 13.71 13.14 14.31
N ALA A 78 14.55 12.65 13.39
CA ALA A 78 15.87 13.21 13.08
C ALA A 78 15.85 14.20 11.90
N GLY A 79 14.72 14.38 11.22
CA GLY A 79 14.51 15.47 10.26
C GLY A 79 13.83 15.11 8.93
N LEU A 80 13.52 13.84 8.62
CA LEU A 80 12.75 13.55 7.38
C LEU A 80 11.34 14.17 7.40
N ASN A 81 10.74 14.35 8.57
CA ASN A 81 9.48 15.10 8.72
C ASN A 81 9.66 16.63 8.54
N ASP A 82 10.88 17.14 8.39
CA ASP A 82 11.19 18.55 8.13
C ASP A 82 11.56 18.80 6.65
N LEU A 83 11.51 17.79 5.77
CA LEU A 83 11.59 17.95 4.32
C LEU A 83 10.55 19.00 3.84
N PRO A 84 10.91 19.94 2.95
CA PRO A 84 10.00 21.03 2.57
C PRO A 84 8.68 20.53 1.95
N GLU A 85 7.57 20.98 2.52
CA GLU A 85 6.22 20.64 2.05
C GLU A 85 5.78 21.59 0.93
N ILE A 86 5.47 21.02 -0.24
CA ILE A 86 4.73 21.74 -1.27
C ILE A 86 3.24 21.51 -1.03
N ASN A 87 2.48 22.59 -0.83
CA ASN A 87 1.04 22.50 -0.58
C ASN A 87 0.30 21.89 -1.78
N GLY A 88 -0.38 20.77 -1.56
CA GLY A 88 -1.28 20.16 -2.53
C GLY A 88 -2.65 20.84 -2.57
N THR A 89 -3.29 20.80 -3.74
CA THR A 89 -4.66 21.27 -3.96
C THR A 89 -5.51 20.15 -4.54
N LEU A 90 -6.72 19.98 -4.01
CA LEU A 90 -7.63 18.89 -4.37
C LEU A 90 -8.86 19.41 -5.13
N SER A 91 -9.15 18.80 -6.28
CA SER A 91 -10.40 18.97 -7.02
C SER A 91 -11.10 17.62 -7.15
N ARG A 92 -12.21 17.43 -6.43
CA ARG A 92 -13.03 16.22 -6.50
C ARG A 92 -13.57 16.00 -7.92
N TRP A 93 -13.70 14.74 -8.34
CA TRP A 93 -14.38 14.31 -9.56
C TRP A 93 -15.90 14.26 -9.37
N ASP A 94 -16.66 14.14 -10.46
CA ASP A 94 -18.10 13.85 -10.39
C ASP A 94 -18.35 12.44 -9.83
N ASP A 95 -19.43 12.30 -9.06
CA ASP A 95 -19.77 11.04 -8.38
C ASP A 95 -20.07 9.91 -9.37
N GLY A 96 -19.59 8.71 -9.07
CA GLY A 96 -19.69 7.54 -9.95
C GLY A 96 -18.62 7.47 -11.04
N LEU A 97 -17.66 8.40 -11.11
CA LEU A 97 -16.45 8.26 -11.93
C LEU A 97 -15.28 7.77 -11.09
N VAL A 98 -14.63 6.69 -11.52
CA VAL A 98 -13.46 6.12 -10.85
C VAL A 98 -12.32 5.81 -11.83
N PRO A 99 -11.05 6.01 -11.44
CA PRO A 99 -9.90 5.50 -12.16
C PRO A 99 -9.93 3.97 -12.12
N ARG A 100 -9.66 3.35 -13.27
CA ARG A 100 -9.52 1.90 -13.36
C ARG A 100 -8.52 1.33 -12.37
N SER A 101 -7.39 1.99 -12.10
CA SER A 101 -6.39 1.49 -11.13
C SER A 101 -7.01 1.29 -9.75
N CYS A 102 -7.75 2.28 -9.26
CA CYS A 102 -8.44 2.21 -7.97
C CYS A 102 -9.55 1.15 -7.97
N ALA A 103 -10.30 1.01 -9.06
CA ALA A 103 -11.30 -0.04 -9.22
C ALA A 103 -10.68 -1.45 -9.28
N ASP A 104 -9.61 -1.64 -10.06
CA ASP A 104 -8.89 -2.91 -10.19
C ASP A 104 -8.23 -3.32 -8.85
N ILE A 105 -7.70 -2.36 -8.08
CA ILE A 105 -7.16 -2.60 -6.72
C ILE A 105 -8.27 -3.01 -5.73
N LEU A 106 -9.47 -2.43 -5.82
CA LEU A 106 -10.59 -2.79 -4.94
C LEU A 106 -11.30 -4.10 -5.33
N GLN A 107 -11.38 -4.42 -6.62
CA GLN A 107 -12.15 -5.56 -7.15
C GLN A 107 -11.33 -6.82 -7.42
N PHE A 108 -10.10 -6.67 -7.95
CA PHE A 108 -9.30 -7.79 -8.46
C PHE A 108 -8.11 -8.19 -7.59
N SER A 109 -7.71 -7.37 -6.62
CA SER A 109 -7.11 -7.97 -5.42
C SER A 109 -8.21 -8.75 -4.68
N GLU A 110 -7.84 -9.75 -3.87
CA GLU A 110 -8.77 -10.14 -2.80
C GLU A 110 -9.05 -8.86 -1.99
N ALA A 111 -10.30 -8.58 -1.61
CA ALA A 111 -10.75 -7.37 -0.87
C ALA A 111 -10.22 -7.30 0.59
N ARG A 112 -9.04 -7.88 0.78
CA ARG A 112 -8.14 -7.85 1.92
C ARG A 112 -6.99 -6.88 1.70
N LEU A 113 -6.68 -6.41 0.48
CA LEU A 113 -5.62 -5.41 0.34
C LEU A 113 -6.06 -4.06 0.91
N VAL A 114 -7.27 -3.62 0.60
CA VAL A 114 -7.83 -2.37 1.13
C VAL A 114 -8.56 -2.63 2.45
N GLY A 115 -8.46 -1.70 3.41
CA GLY A 115 -9.08 -1.80 4.73
C GLY A 115 -10.54 -1.28 4.78
N GLY A 116 -11.21 -1.60 5.90
CA GLY A 116 -12.55 -1.09 6.21
C GLY A 116 -13.65 -1.58 5.28
N ASN A 117 -14.77 -0.85 5.24
CA ASN A 117 -15.84 -1.02 4.26
C ASN A 117 -15.56 -0.16 3.01
N CYS A 118 -14.35 -0.25 2.45
CA CYS A 118 -14.01 0.46 1.22
C CYS A 118 -14.53 -0.29 -0.01
N SER A 119 -15.46 0.35 -0.73
CA SER A 119 -16.08 -0.19 -1.94
C SER A 119 -16.12 0.88 -3.04
N VAL A 120 -16.22 0.46 -4.30
CA VAL A 120 -15.97 1.34 -5.45
C VAL A 120 -17.07 2.40 -5.64
N ASP A 121 -18.29 2.11 -5.19
CA ASP A 121 -19.44 3.03 -5.12
C ASP A 121 -19.28 4.12 -4.06
N ASN A 122 -18.38 3.93 -3.08
CA ASN A 122 -18.13 4.88 -2.00
C ASN A 122 -16.74 5.54 -2.11
N LEU A 123 -15.97 5.30 -3.17
CA LEU A 123 -14.72 6.03 -3.41
C LEU A 123 -14.99 7.51 -3.68
N VAL A 124 -14.23 8.38 -3.01
CA VAL A 124 -14.10 9.79 -3.39
C VAL A 124 -12.82 9.96 -4.18
N VAL A 125 -12.90 10.49 -5.40
CA VAL A 125 -11.73 10.67 -6.29
C VAL A 125 -11.43 12.16 -6.45
N TYR A 126 -10.13 12.50 -6.46
CA TYR A 126 -9.63 13.85 -6.63
C TYR A 126 -8.51 13.91 -7.67
N ASN A 127 -8.46 15.01 -8.41
CA ASN A 127 -7.23 15.54 -8.97
C ASN A 127 -6.44 16.23 -7.86
N LEU A 128 -5.22 15.79 -7.59
CA LEU A 128 -4.28 16.36 -6.64
C LEU A 128 -3.16 17.08 -7.40
N THR A 129 -3.10 18.41 -7.26
CA THR A 129 -2.15 19.27 -8.00
C THR A 129 -1.25 20.02 -7.02
N TYR A 130 0.06 20.01 -7.27
CA TYR A 130 1.07 20.74 -6.50
C TYR A 130 1.59 21.94 -7.30
N ALA A 131 2.14 22.95 -6.62
CA ALA A 131 2.56 24.20 -7.27
C ALA A 131 3.78 24.03 -8.22
N ASP A 132 4.52 22.93 -8.11
CA ASP A 132 5.72 22.57 -8.88
C ASP A 132 5.43 21.72 -10.12
N CYS A 133 4.21 21.17 -10.25
CA CYS A 133 3.87 20.21 -11.32
C CYS A 133 2.50 20.52 -11.93
N SER A 134 2.46 20.77 -13.25
CA SER A 134 1.27 21.23 -13.97
C SER A 134 0.17 20.18 -14.09
N ASP A 135 0.53 18.90 -14.09
CA ASP A 135 -0.40 17.79 -14.29
C ASP A 135 -0.80 17.20 -12.93
N PRO A 136 -2.10 16.98 -12.67
CA PRO A 136 -2.55 16.40 -11.41
C PRO A 136 -2.21 14.92 -11.32
N TRP A 137 -1.86 14.48 -10.12
CA TRP A 137 -1.98 13.08 -9.73
C TRP A 137 -3.44 12.76 -9.45
N VAL A 138 -3.79 11.47 -9.55
CA VAL A 138 -5.11 10.99 -9.17
C VAL A 138 -5.04 10.39 -7.77
N LEU A 139 -5.92 10.84 -6.88
CA LEU A 139 -6.05 10.34 -5.52
C LEU A 139 -7.46 9.77 -5.31
N CYS A 140 -7.53 8.49 -4.95
CA CYS A 140 -8.74 7.76 -4.58
C CYS A 140 -8.78 7.60 -3.06
N GLN A 141 -9.92 7.90 -2.45
CA GLN A 141 -10.09 7.88 -1.00
C GLN A 141 -11.25 6.96 -0.60
N CYS A 142 -10.95 5.98 0.24
CA CYS A 142 -11.95 5.29 1.04
C CYS A 142 -12.57 6.27 2.06
N PRO A 143 -13.89 6.29 2.31
CA PRO A 143 -14.51 7.24 3.25
C PRO A 143 -13.92 7.17 4.67
N GLU A 144 -13.56 5.97 5.12
CA GLU A 144 -12.91 5.75 6.42
C GLU A 144 -11.47 6.30 6.50
N ALA A 145 -10.89 6.72 5.37
CA ALA A 145 -9.61 7.44 5.28
C ALA A 145 -9.79 8.97 5.17
N ALA A 146 -10.99 9.50 5.44
CA ALA A 146 -11.25 10.95 5.45
C ALA A 146 -10.30 11.72 6.39
N ASN A 147 -10.01 11.16 7.57
CA ASN A 147 -9.19 11.79 8.61
C ASN A 147 -7.67 11.77 8.34
N VAL A 148 -7.22 11.23 7.21
CA VAL A 148 -5.79 11.13 6.85
C VAL A 148 -5.46 11.82 5.52
N LEU A 149 -6.45 12.42 4.87
CA LEU A 149 -6.32 13.10 3.57
C LEU A 149 -5.21 14.15 3.58
N ASP A 150 -5.35 15.15 4.45
CA ASP A 150 -4.44 16.30 4.50
C ASP A 150 -3.02 15.88 4.87
N ALA A 151 -2.86 14.91 5.79
CA ALA A 151 -1.56 14.35 6.16
C ALA A 151 -0.93 13.54 5.02
N SER A 152 -1.73 12.81 4.24
CA SER A 152 -1.24 12.04 3.08
C SER A 152 -0.86 12.95 1.92
N VAL A 153 -1.58 14.05 1.73
CA VAL A 153 -1.23 15.13 0.79
C VAL A 153 0.05 15.84 1.23
N ALA A 154 0.17 16.22 2.50
CA ALA A 154 1.39 16.81 3.07
C ALA A 154 2.61 15.89 2.85
N ASN A 155 2.52 14.62 3.24
CA ASN A 155 3.62 13.67 3.13
C ASN A 155 3.96 13.31 1.68
N PHE A 156 2.98 13.17 0.78
CA PHE A 156 3.28 13.01 -0.64
C PHE A 156 3.95 14.26 -1.23
N GLY A 157 3.49 15.46 -0.87
CA GLY A 157 4.09 16.74 -1.30
C GLY A 157 5.52 16.99 -0.83
N ARG A 158 5.96 16.30 0.23
CA ARG A 158 7.34 16.32 0.76
C ARG A 158 8.30 15.37 0.05
N LEU A 159 7.79 14.41 -0.73
CA LEU A 159 8.64 13.60 -1.59
C LEU A 159 9.33 14.48 -2.65
N PRO A 160 10.61 14.22 -2.99
CA PRO A 160 11.28 14.88 -4.10
C PRO A 160 10.48 14.78 -5.40
N VAL A 161 10.52 15.82 -6.23
CA VAL A 161 9.74 15.90 -7.49
C VAL A 161 10.01 14.70 -8.40
N ALA A 162 11.28 14.31 -8.56
CA ALA A 162 11.69 13.16 -9.37
C ALA A 162 11.25 11.80 -8.78
N THR A 163 11.01 11.72 -7.46
CA THR A 163 10.33 10.58 -6.84
C THR A 163 8.82 10.63 -7.09
N ARG A 164 8.15 11.77 -6.84
CA ARG A 164 6.69 11.93 -7.05
C ARG A 164 6.27 11.69 -8.49
N GLU A 165 7.07 12.13 -9.48
CA GLU A 165 6.68 12.02 -10.88
C GLU A 165 6.65 10.56 -11.37
N ASN A 166 7.36 9.66 -10.70
CA ASN A 166 7.31 8.21 -10.91
C ASN A 166 6.13 7.51 -10.19
N VAL A 167 5.35 8.24 -9.39
CA VAL A 167 4.05 7.78 -8.86
C VAL A 167 2.91 8.26 -9.78
N ARG A 168 1.98 7.36 -10.08
CA ARG A 168 0.86 7.56 -11.01
C ARG A 168 -0.45 7.91 -10.29
N SER A 169 -0.84 7.11 -9.31
CA SER A 169 -2.03 7.37 -8.49
C SER A 169 -1.86 6.91 -7.04
N LEU A 170 -2.67 7.49 -6.16
CA LEU A 170 -2.65 7.29 -4.71
C LEU A 170 -4.02 6.74 -4.26
N ILE A 171 -4.01 5.75 -3.39
CA ILE A 171 -5.20 5.15 -2.80
C ILE A 171 -5.09 5.28 -1.28
N LEU A 172 -5.95 6.07 -0.65
CA LEU A 172 -5.99 6.24 0.80
C LEU A 172 -7.01 5.28 1.41
N SER A 173 -6.51 4.39 2.27
CA SER A 173 -7.26 3.34 2.96
C SER A 173 -7.26 3.61 4.48
N PRO A 174 -8.29 3.18 5.24
CA PRO A 174 -8.17 3.05 6.69
C PRO A 174 -7.10 2.00 7.07
N GLU A 175 -6.77 1.92 8.37
CA GLU A 175 -5.80 0.94 8.88
C GLU A 175 -6.12 -0.50 8.44
N HIS A 176 -5.12 -1.24 7.98
CA HIS A 176 -5.28 -2.63 7.54
C HIS A 176 -4.33 -3.59 8.29
N SER A 177 -4.76 -4.86 8.45
CA SER A 177 -3.92 -5.96 8.96
C SER A 177 -4.30 -7.29 8.29
N PHE A 178 -3.37 -7.88 7.53
CA PHE A 178 -3.59 -9.14 6.79
C PHE A 178 -3.78 -10.38 7.68
N THR A 179 -3.27 -10.33 8.91
CA THR A 179 -3.10 -11.48 9.82
C THR A 179 -3.79 -11.29 11.17
N GLY A 180 -4.16 -10.05 11.51
CA GLY A 180 -4.50 -9.65 12.88
C GLY A 180 -3.27 -9.41 13.79
N GLU A 181 -2.05 -9.60 13.27
CA GLU A 181 -0.78 -9.39 13.98
C GLU A 181 0.12 -8.47 13.14
N GLY A 182 0.28 -7.22 13.58
CA GLY A 182 0.95 -6.15 12.84
C GLY A 182 -0.02 -5.31 11.99
N GLN A 183 0.33 -4.05 11.76
CA GLN A 183 -0.39 -3.14 10.85
C GLN A 183 0.39 -3.01 9.55
N VAL A 184 -0.34 -2.94 8.44
CA VAL A 184 0.21 -2.55 7.13
C VAL A 184 0.17 -1.02 7.06
N LEU A 185 1.24 -0.38 6.60
CA LEU A 185 1.36 1.09 6.56
C LEU A 185 1.29 1.64 5.13
N GLY A 186 1.89 0.93 4.16
CA GLY A 186 1.75 1.18 2.73
C GLY A 186 1.69 -0.12 1.92
N ALA A 187 1.46 0.01 0.61
CA ALA A 187 1.71 -1.03 -0.40
C ALA A 187 1.83 -0.41 -1.81
N ALA A 188 2.93 -0.72 -2.50
CA ALA A 188 3.16 -0.32 -3.89
C ALA A 188 2.62 -1.32 -4.93
N PHE A 189 2.26 -0.81 -6.11
CA PHE A 189 1.97 -1.57 -7.33
C PHE A 189 2.93 -1.14 -8.47
N PRO A 190 4.19 -1.60 -8.45
CA PRO A 190 5.26 -1.05 -9.31
C PRO A 190 5.01 -1.09 -10.83
N PRO A 191 4.39 -2.14 -11.42
CA PRO A 191 4.09 -2.15 -12.86
C PRO A 191 3.08 -1.09 -13.31
N GLN A 192 2.26 -0.60 -12.39
CA GLN A 192 1.25 0.43 -12.61
C GLN A 192 1.74 1.81 -12.16
N GLY A 193 2.63 1.88 -11.15
CA GLY A 193 3.05 3.11 -10.49
C GLY A 193 2.07 3.60 -9.42
N ASP A 194 1.16 2.74 -8.95
CA ASP A 194 0.10 3.13 -8.01
C ASP A 194 0.53 2.82 -6.56
N LEU A 195 0.21 3.72 -5.62
CA LEU A 195 0.50 3.60 -4.18
C LEU A 195 -0.78 3.44 -3.36
N VAL A 196 -0.79 2.53 -2.39
CA VAL A 196 -1.83 2.44 -1.36
C VAL A 196 -1.23 2.82 -0.01
N MET A 197 -1.89 3.71 0.73
CA MET A 197 -1.45 4.21 2.03
C MET A 197 -2.52 3.93 3.09
N TYR A 198 -2.12 3.38 4.24
CA TYR A 198 -3.04 2.87 5.26
C TYR A 198 -3.02 3.69 6.54
N GLY A 199 -4.18 4.19 6.94
CA GLY A 199 -4.40 4.82 8.25
C GLY A 199 -3.54 6.07 8.52
N ASN A 200 -3.54 6.50 9.78
CA ASN A 200 -2.93 7.78 10.18
C ASN A 200 -1.41 7.72 10.41
N ARG A 201 -0.79 6.57 10.10
CA ARG A 201 0.66 6.33 10.25
C ARG A 201 1.40 6.35 8.90
N SER A 202 0.71 6.75 7.84
CA SER A 202 1.28 6.99 6.50
C SER A 202 2.13 8.26 6.49
N ASN A 203 3.30 8.18 7.14
CA ASN A 203 4.30 9.23 7.27
C ASN A 203 5.24 9.27 6.04
N ILE A 204 6.14 10.25 6.00
CA ILE A 204 7.10 10.43 4.90
C ILE A 204 8.01 9.21 4.65
N THR A 205 8.35 8.41 5.67
CA THR A 205 9.23 7.26 5.47
C THR A 205 8.51 6.09 4.80
N VAL A 206 7.24 5.86 5.13
CA VAL A 206 6.38 4.93 4.39
C VAL A 206 6.20 5.42 2.95
N PHE A 207 5.95 6.71 2.74
CA PHE A 207 5.85 7.27 1.38
C PHE A 207 7.14 7.10 0.55
N LEU A 208 8.32 7.28 1.15
CA LEU A 208 9.61 7.02 0.51
C LEU A 208 9.83 5.52 0.22
N HIS A 209 9.48 4.65 1.17
CA HIS A 209 9.59 3.20 1.06
C HIS A 209 8.75 2.65 -0.10
N GLU A 210 7.46 2.98 -0.15
CA GLU A 210 6.57 2.48 -1.21
C GLU A 210 6.92 3.10 -2.58
N ALA A 211 7.36 4.37 -2.62
CA ALA A 211 7.87 4.96 -3.84
C ALA A 211 9.15 4.25 -4.33
N ALA A 212 10.04 3.83 -3.43
CA ALA A 212 11.24 3.08 -3.79
C ALA A 212 10.94 1.73 -4.45
N HIS A 213 9.87 1.02 -4.04
CA HIS A 213 9.41 -0.18 -4.76
C HIS A 213 8.97 0.13 -6.20
N ILE A 214 8.37 1.31 -6.47
CA ILE A 214 8.06 1.73 -7.84
C ILE A 214 9.36 2.00 -8.60
N LEU A 215 10.30 2.76 -8.01
CA LEU A 215 11.57 3.10 -8.64
C LEU A 215 12.40 1.85 -9.00
N ASP A 216 12.48 0.87 -8.11
CA ASP A 216 13.12 -0.45 -8.31
C ASP A 216 12.63 -1.16 -9.60
N TYR A 217 11.33 -1.06 -9.91
CA TYR A 217 10.76 -1.57 -11.16
C TYR A 217 11.08 -0.71 -12.39
N THR A 218 11.26 0.61 -12.24
CA THR A 218 11.64 1.48 -13.36
C THR A 218 13.07 1.21 -13.84
N LEU A 219 14.00 0.92 -12.92
CA LEU A 219 15.42 0.69 -13.21
C LEU A 219 15.66 -0.48 -14.18
N THR A 220 14.82 -1.51 -14.14
CA THR A 220 14.99 -2.70 -15.00
C THR A 220 14.48 -2.49 -16.43
N SER A 221 14.12 -1.27 -16.83
CA SER A 221 13.46 -1.00 -18.12
C SER A 221 12.15 -1.78 -18.31
N ARG A 222 11.52 -2.20 -17.21
CA ARG A 222 10.26 -2.97 -17.16
C ARG A 222 10.32 -4.33 -17.88
N VAL A 223 11.47 -5.02 -17.89
CA VAL A 223 11.47 -6.49 -18.09
C VAL A 223 10.87 -7.18 -16.86
N ASP A 224 10.60 -8.49 -16.93
CA ASP A 224 9.71 -9.25 -16.03
C ASP A 224 10.15 -9.37 -14.53
N THR A 225 11.10 -8.55 -14.05
CA THR A 225 11.57 -8.51 -12.66
C THR A 225 11.97 -7.09 -12.24
N VAL A 226 11.87 -6.80 -10.94
CA VAL A 226 12.51 -5.64 -10.27
C VAL A 226 14.02 -5.84 -10.15
N TYR A 227 14.79 -4.79 -9.81
CA TYR A 227 16.25 -4.87 -9.66
C TYR A 227 16.64 -5.60 -8.37
N SER A 228 15.91 -5.36 -7.27
CA SER A 228 16.13 -6.02 -5.98
C SER A 228 16.00 -7.56 -6.01
N GLU A 229 15.32 -8.13 -6.99
CA GLU A 229 15.20 -9.59 -7.15
C GLU A 229 16.23 -10.19 -8.14
N GLN A 230 17.20 -9.38 -8.62
CA GLN A 230 18.33 -9.82 -9.43
C GLN A 230 19.52 -10.28 -8.57
N GLU A 231 20.32 -11.20 -9.13
CA GLU A 231 21.53 -11.77 -8.52
C GLU A 231 22.46 -10.69 -7.93
N ARG A 232 22.79 -9.62 -8.68
CA ARG A 232 23.66 -8.52 -8.21
C ARG A 232 23.21 -7.90 -6.88
N TRP A 233 21.93 -7.60 -6.69
CA TRP A 233 21.48 -7.01 -5.42
C TRP A 233 21.47 -8.03 -4.28
N ARG A 234 21.12 -9.29 -4.57
CA ARG A 234 21.18 -10.36 -3.57
C ARG A 234 22.62 -10.60 -3.10
N ASP A 235 23.59 -10.61 -4.02
CA ASP A 235 25.02 -10.72 -3.69
C ASP A 235 25.45 -9.59 -2.75
N ILE A 236 25.09 -8.33 -3.06
CA ILE A 236 25.39 -7.15 -2.22
C ILE A 236 24.78 -7.27 -0.81
N VAL A 237 23.57 -7.80 -0.69
CA VAL A 237 22.90 -8.01 0.61
C VAL A 237 23.43 -9.24 1.36
N GLU A 238 23.92 -10.28 0.67
CA GLU A 238 24.50 -11.49 1.27
C GLU A 238 25.99 -11.34 1.65
N ASP A 239 26.78 -10.51 0.95
CA ASP A 239 28.13 -10.08 1.35
C ASP A 239 28.10 -9.04 2.49
N GLY A 240 26.98 -8.33 2.64
CA GLY A 240 26.71 -7.42 3.75
C GLY A 240 26.64 -8.13 5.11
N THR A 241 27.08 -7.45 6.17
CA THR A 241 27.04 -7.97 7.56
C THR A 241 25.93 -7.33 8.40
N CYS A 242 25.11 -6.47 7.80
CA CYS A 242 23.85 -5.97 8.34
C CYS A 242 22.88 -5.61 7.20
N VAL A 243 21.65 -5.27 7.57
CA VAL A 243 20.62 -4.66 6.71
C VAL A 243 19.99 -3.50 7.50
N PRO A 244 19.24 -2.57 6.86
CA PRO A 244 18.72 -1.39 7.55
C PRO A 244 17.96 -1.70 8.84
N ASP A 245 17.11 -2.74 8.83
CA ASP A 245 16.32 -3.12 10.01
C ASP A 245 15.73 -4.54 9.98
N ASN A 246 14.86 -4.86 10.94
CA ASN A 246 14.16 -6.15 10.98
C ASN A 246 13.12 -6.31 9.85
N TYR A 247 12.53 -5.23 9.34
CA TYR A 247 11.58 -5.30 8.21
C TYR A 247 12.28 -5.72 6.92
N SER A 248 13.46 -5.15 6.67
CA SER A 248 14.40 -5.47 5.58
C SER A 248 14.70 -6.97 5.47
N THR A 249 14.66 -7.72 6.58
CA THR A 249 14.89 -9.18 6.56
C THR A 249 13.71 -10.00 5.99
N THR A 250 12.64 -9.37 5.50
CA THR A 250 11.47 -10.06 4.95
C THR A 250 11.71 -10.55 3.51
N SER A 251 12.26 -9.69 2.65
CA SER A 251 12.59 -9.95 1.24
C SER A 251 13.76 -9.05 0.81
N TYR A 252 14.40 -9.33 -0.33
CA TYR A 252 15.42 -8.42 -0.88
C TYR A 252 14.79 -7.11 -1.39
N THR A 253 13.53 -7.19 -1.83
CA THR A 253 12.68 -6.04 -2.18
C THR A 253 12.48 -5.08 -0.98
N GLU A 254 12.21 -5.60 0.23
CA GLU A 254 12.09 -4.75 1.43
C GLU A 254 13.43 -4.13 1.82
N ALA A 255 14.52 -4.90 1.71
CA ALA A 255 15.86 -4.41 1.99
C ALA A 255 16.26 -3.26 1.06
N TYR A 256 15.86 -3.33 -0.22
CA TYR A 256 16.08 -2.26 -1.19
C TYR A 256 15.31 -0.99 -0.82
N ALA A 257 14.00 -1.12 -0.54
CA ALA A 257 13.16 0.03 -0.16
C ALA A 257 13.59 0.68 1.16
N GLN A 258 13.95 -0.09 2.20
CA GLN A 258 14.49 0.47 3.44
C GLN A 258 15.86 1.13 3.26
N THR A 259 16.70 0.62 2.35
CA THR A 259 17.98 1.26 2.01
C THR A 259 17.74 2.59 1.27
N ALA A 260 16.71 2.68 0.43
CA ALA A 260 16.32 3.94 -0.22
C ALA A 260 15.82 5.00 0.78
N VAL A 261 15.12 4.62 1.86
CA VAL A 261 14.75 5.56 2.94
C VAL A 261 15.99 6.10 3.66
N LEU A 262 17.01 5.27 3.90
CA LEU A 262 18.29 5.71 4.48
C LEU A 262 19.04 6.66 3.54
N VAL A 263 19.19 6.30 2.26
CA VAL A 263 19.80 7.17 1.25
C VAL A 263 19.06 8.50 1.12
N ALA A 264 17.72 8.51 1.20
CA ALA A 264 16.92 9.73 1.21
C ALA A 264 17.12 10.60 2.47
N TYR A 265 17.46 10.02 3.62
CA TYR A 265 17.91 10.82 4.78
C TYR A 265 19.28 11.46 4.50
N GLU A 266 20.24 10.67 4.02
CA GLU A 266 21.64 11.11 3.86
C GLU A 266 21.84 12.17 2.78
N LEU A 267 21.03 12.14 1.71
CA LEU A 267 21.06 13.14 0.64
C LEU A 267 20.43 14.49 1.02
N ASN A 268 19.52 14.53 2.00
CA ASN A 268 18.64 15.69 2.23
C ASN A 268 18.72 16.30 3.63
N ILE A 269 19.03 15.51 4.67
CA ILE A 269 18.92 15.92 6.08
C ILE A 269 20.30 16.07 6.74
N GLY A 270 21.14 15.04 6.63
CA GLY A 270 22.46 15.01 7.27
C GLY A 270 23.10 13.63 7.19
N SER A 271 24.35 13.48 7.65
CA SER A 271 25.03 12.19 7.56
C SER A 271 24.37 11.13 8.46
N LEU A 272 24.31 9.89 7.98
CA LEU A 272 23.88 8.77 8.82
C LEU A 272 24.95 8.36 9.84
N ASP A 273 26.24 8.67 9.63
CA ASP A 273 27.31 8.41 10.63
C ASP A 273 27.08 9.16 11.96
N ASP A 274 26.36 10.29 11.95
CA ASP A 274 25.96 11.04 13.15
C ASP A 274 24.84 10.32 13.95
N LEU A 275 24.14 9.36 13.34
CA LEU A 275 23.06 8.57 13.95
C LEU A 275 23.47 7.12 14.25
N VAL A 276 24.05 6.41 13.26
CA VAL A 276 24.27 4.96 13.29
C VAL A 276 25.46 4.55 12.40
N ASN A 277 26.28 3.61 12.86
CA ASN A 277 27.31 2.99 12.01
C ASN A 277 26.66 2.04 11.01
N TYR A 278 26.60 2.44 9.74
CA TYR A 278 26.04 1.64 8.64
C TYR A 278 27.09 0.93 7.76
N THR A 279 28.38 0.99 8.12
CA THR A 279 29.48 0.48 7.26
C THR A 279 29.34 -1.00 6.89
N CYS A 280 28.63 -1.79 7.70
CA CYS A 280 28.30 -3.19 7.48
C CYS A 280 27.36 -3.46 6.28
N MET A 281 26.78 -2.41 5.70
CA MET A 281 25.94 -2.43 4.48
C MET A 281 26.30 -1.28 3.52
N SER A 282 27.57 -0.82 3.54
CA SER A 282 28.04 0.29 2.70
C SER A 282 27.84 0.04 1.20
N ASP A 283 28.19 -1.13 0.68
CA ASP A 283 27.97 -1.52 -0.72
C ASP A 283 26.48 -1.46 -1.15
N ALA A 284 25.54 -1.65 -0.22
CA ALA A 284 24.11 -1.52 -0.46
C ALA A 284 23.68 -0.05 -0.54
N MET A 285 24.14 0.79 0.39
CA MET A 285 23.95 2.24 0.39
C MET A 285 24.54 2.89 -0.87
N ASP A 286 25.78 2.54 -1.23
CA ASP A 286 26.46 3.01 -2.43
C ASP A 286 25.68 2.62 -3.70
N THR A 287 25.18 1.38 -3.78
CA THR A 287 24.40 0.89 -4.93
C THR A 287 23.06 1.62 -5.08
N VAL A 288 22.33 1.83 -3.97
CA VAL A 288 21.06 2.58 -4.02
C VAL A 288 21.30 4.06 -4.31
N THR A 289 22.43 4.63 -3.85
CA THR A 289 22.83 6.00 -4.20
C THR A 289 23.23 6.14 -5.67
N GLU A 290 23.97 5.17 -6.25
CA GLU A 290 24.29 5.10 -7.69
C GLU A 290 23.03 5.07 -8.55
N GLN A 291 21.98 4.38 -8.09
CA GLN A 291 20.76 4.14 -8.87
C GLN A 291 19.66 5.20 -8.68
N LEU A 292 19.45 5.67 -7.45
CA LEU A 292 18.30 6.49 -7.07
C LEU A 292 18.68 7.89 -6.55
N GLY A 293 19.98 8.23 -6.43
CA GLY A 293 20.42 9.48 -5.81
C GLY A 293 19.79 10.74 -6.41
N ASP A 294 19.79 10.87 -7.73
CA ASP A 294 19.16 12.00 -8.44
C ASP A 294 17.63 12.04 -8.27
N LEU A 295 16.98 10.90 -7.99
CA LEU A 295 15.54 10.78 -7.80
C LEU A 295 15.10 11.06 -6.36
N LEU A 296 15.93 10.70 -5.39
CA LEU A 296 15.72 10.86 -3.95
C LEU A 296 16.24 12.20 -3.40
N THR A 297 16.98 12.99 -4.20
CA THR A 297 17.46 14.32 -3.80
C THR A 297 16.39 15.39 -4.01
N TYR A 298 16.03 16.09 -2.94
CA TYR A 298 15.16 17.26 -2.97
C TYR A 298 15.83 18.44 -3.70
N GLN A 299 15.07 19.14 -4.53
CA GLN A 299 15.53 20.28 -5.32
C GLN A 299 14.44 21.36 -5.32
N GLU A 300 14.76 22.55 -4.78
CA GLU A 300 13.79 23.63 -4.48
C GLU A 300 13.03 24.15 -5.72
N ASP A 301 13.71 24.26 -6.86
CA ASP A 301 13.18 24.74 -8.15
C ASP A 301 12.78 23.61 -9.13
N ALA A 302 12.71 22.35 -8.69
CA ALA A 302 12.38 21.24 -9.59
C ALA A 302 10.90 21.21 -10.00
N THR A 303 10.63 20.73 -11.23
CA THR A 303 9.27 20.63 -11.79
C THR A 303 9.10 19.31 -12.53
N CYS A 304 7.93 18.67 -12.43
CA CYS A 304 7.68 17.38 -13.09
C CYS A 304 7.76 17.46 -14.62
N SER A 305 8.13 16.35 -15.24
CA SER A 305 7.94 16.09 -16.67
C SER A 305 6.44 15.98 -17.01
N PRO A 306 6.02 16.28 -18.25
CA PRO A 306 4.63 16.09 -18.68
C PRO A 306 4.13 14.65 -18.48
N VAL A 307 2.90 14.49 -17.99
CA VAL A 307 2.34 13.17 -17.61
C VAL A 307 2.27 12.18 -18.78
N GLU A 308 2.08 12.66 -20.01
CA GLU A 308 2.08 11.84 -21.23
C GLU A 308 3.45 11.19 -21.53
N GLU A 309 4.54 11.76 -21.01
CA GLU A 309 5.90 11.20 -21.12
C GLU A 309 6.19 10.15 -20.04
N ARG A 310 5.44 10.19 -18.93
CA ARG A 310 5.61 9.34 -17.74
C ARG A 310 4.70 8.10 -17.74
N PHE A 311 3.43 8.28 -18.07
CA PHE A 311 2.39 7.25 -17.95
C PHE A 311 1.47 7.15 -19.17
N ALA A 312 0.89 5.96 -19.34
CA ALA A 312 -0.29 5.82 -20.18
C ALA A 312 -1.49 6.56 -19.53
N PRO A 313 -2.36 7.21 -20.33
CA PRO A 313 -3.55 7.88 -19.83
C PRO A 313 -4.38 7.04 -18.84
N ILE A 314 -5.05 7.73 -17.92
CA ILE A 314 -5.88 7.08 -16.91
C ILE A 314 -7.20 6.63 -17.58
N ASP A 315 -7.42 5.31 -17.57
CA ASP A 315 -8.66 4.68 -18.02
C ASP A 315 -9.75 4.99 -16.98
N ILE A 316 -10.79 5.72 -17.38
CA ILE A 316 -11.88 6.17 -16.49
C ILE A 316 -13.07 5.24 -16.64
N TRP A 317 -13.49 4.68 -15.51
CA TRP A 317 -14.61 3.75 -15.39
C TRP A 317 -15.78 4.41 -14.67
N CYS A 318 -16.98 3.91 -14.94
CA CYS A 318 -18.23 4.36 -14.36
C CYS A 318 -18.71 3.31 -13.36
N VAL A 319 -19.15 3.74 -12.18
CA VAL A 319 -19.71 2.88 -11.14
C VAL A 319 -21.23 2.81 -11.26
N ARG A 320 -21.78 1.59 -11.22
CA ARG A 320 -23.22 1.30 -11.27
C ARG A 320 -23.51 0.07 -10.43
N ASP A 321 -24.55 0.12 -9.59
CA ASP A 321 -25.01 -1.02 -8.78
C ASP A 321 -23.92 -1.70 -7.90
N GLY A 322 -22.89 -0.94 -7.50
CA GLY A 322 -21.73 -1.41 -6.71
C GLY A 322 -20.54 -1.90 -7.53
N GLU A 323 -20.71 -2.14 -8.84
CA GLU A 323 -19.65 -2.55 -9.75
C GLU A 323 -19.12 -1.36 -10.57
N ALA A 324 -17.83 -1.35 -10.90
CA ALA A 324 -17.25 -0.36 -11.81
C ALA A 324 -16.72 -1.04 -13.07
N GLY A 325 -16.96 -0.41 -14.22
CA GLY A 325 -16.50 -0.88 -15.52
C GLY A 325 -16.43 0.25 -16.55
N PRO A 326 -16.03 -0.03 -17.80
CA PRO A 326 -15.89 1.00 -18.83
C PRO A 326 -17.16 1.85 -19.01
N CYS A 327 -17.01 3.17 -18.98
CA CYS A 327 -18.12 4.09 -19.25
C CYS A 327 -18.70 3.85 -20.65
N SER A 328 -19.91 3.29 -20.70
CA SER A 328 -20.59 2.99 -21.96
C SER A 328 -21.10 4.29 -22.60
N GLU A 329 -20.44 4.74 -23.67
CA GLU A 329 -20.75 6.01 -24.37
C GLU A 329 -22.21 6.13 -24.83
N ASN A 330 -22.92 5.01 -25.02
CA ASN A 330 -24.31 4.97 -25.46
C ASN A 330 -25.09 3.81 -24.82
N GLN A 331 -25.49 3.97 -23.55
CA GLN A 331 -26.85 3.56 -23.16
C GLN A 331 -27.71 4.82 -23.26
N GLY A 332 -28.35 4.99 -24.42
CA GLY A 332 -29.02 6.23 -24.78
C GLY A 332 -30.17 6.59 -23.84
N ASP A 333 -30.49 7.88 -23.80
CA ASP A 333 -31.67 8.42 -23.11
C ASP A 333 -32.89 7.55 -23.44
N GLY A 334 -33.57 7.07 -22.40
CA GLY A 334 -34.49 5.95 -22.55
C GLY A 334 -35.57 6.20 -23.61
N GLU A 335 -35.59 5.35 -24.64
CA GLU A 335 -36.83 5.03 -25.34
C GLU A 335 -37.76 4.44 -24.27
N GLY A 336 -38.60 5.31 -23.72
CA GLY A 336 -39.49 4.95 -22.62
C GLY A 336 -40.34 3.78 -23.05
N SER A 337 -40.35 2.71 -22.25
CA SER A 337 -41.29 1.60 -22.42
C SER A 337 -42.69 2.18 -22.28
N GLN A 338 -43.30 2.53 -23.42
CA GLN A 338 -44.70 2.87 -23.48
C GLN A 338 -45.47 1.68 -22.91
N GLY A 339 -46.39 1.95 -21.98
CA GLY A 339 -47.34 0.94 -21.57
C GLY A 339 -48.25 0.63 -22.75
N ASP A 340 -48.04 -0.51 -23.38
CA ASP A 340 -49.08 -1.11 -24.22
C ASP A 340 -50.17 -1.64 -23.29
N ASP A 341 -51.17 -0.79 -23.04
CA ASP A 341 -52.41 -1.15 -22.36
C ASP A 341 -53.19 -2.18 -23.20
N GLU A 342 -52.91 -3.49 -23.01
CA GLU A 342 -53.82 -4.54 -23.48
C GLU A 342 -54.70 -5.05 -22.33
N ASP A 343 -55.95 -4.55 -22.33
CA ASP A 343 -57.07 -5.04 -21.52
C ASP A 343 -57.18 -6.57 -21.52
N ASN A 344 -57.44 -7.17 -20.35
CA ASN A 344 -58.39 -8.30 -20.27
C ASN A 344 -59.07 -8.34 -18.89
N ASN A 345 -60.40 -8.36 -18.90
CA ASN A 345 -61.23 -8.64 -17.73
C ASN A 345 -61.17 -10.14 -17.39
N GLU A 346 -61.37 -10.51 -16.12
CA GLU A 346 -62.54 -11.30 -15.70
C GLU A 346 -62.66 -11.39 -14.16
N ASP A 347 -63.75 -10.81 -13.65
CA ASP A 347 -64.60 -11.16 -12.49
C ASP A 347 -64.02 -11.77 -11.18
N GLY A 348 -64.31 -11.12 -10.04
CA GLY A 348 -64.08 -11.66 -8.68
C GLY A 348 -64.71 -10.82 -7.55
N GLU A 349 -65.90 -11.20 -7.08
CA GLU A 349 -66.79 -10.39 -6.23
C GLU A 349 -66.42 -10.24 -4.73
N SER A 350 -66.65 -9.03 -4.17
CA SER A 350 -67.12 -8.77 -2.76
C SER A 350 -66.15 -9.03 -1.57
N ASN A 351 -66.18 -8.38 -0.39
CA ASN A 351 -67.03 -7.37 0.31
C ASN A 351 -66.08 -6.32 0.98
N ASN A 352 -66.44 -5.09 1.41
CA ASN A 352 -67.44 -4.65 2.42
C ASN A 352 -67.24 -5.30 3.82
N GLU A 353 -67.35 -4.65 4.98
CA GLU A 353 -67.30 -3.23 5.41
C GLU A 353 -65.98 -2.98 6.22
N ASP A 354 -65.57 -1.85 6.84
CA ASP A 354 -66.01 -0.47 7.14
C ASP A 354 -64.69 0.29 7.58
N ASN A 355 -64.61 1.52 8.13
CA ASN A 355 -65.13 2.88 7.84
C ASN A 355 -64.66 3.80 9.02
N GLU A 356 -64.54 5.13 8.80
CA GLU A 356 -64.43 6.20 9.82
C GLU A 356 -63.21 6.19 10.81
N SER A 357 -62.66 7.31 11.30
CA SER A 357 -62.97 8.75 11.11
C SER A 357 -61.79 9.67 11.51
N ASN A 358 -61.85 10.94 11.06
CA ASN A 358 -61.37 12.18 11.71
C ASN A 358 -59.85 12.40 12.01
N ASN A 359 -59.36 13.63 12.27
CA ASN A 359 -59.66 15.01 11.79
C ASN A 359 -58.61 16.01 12.38
N GLN A 360 -58.55 17.23 11.86
CA GLN A 360 -58.03 18.49 12.46
C GLN A 360 -56.51 18.81 12.57
N ASP A 361 -56.13 19.88 11.85
CA ASP A 361 -55.66 21.20 12.31
C ASP A 361 -54.42 21.43 13.23
N GLY A 362 -53.70 22.52 12.95
CA GLY A 362 -52.55 23.07 13.69
C GLY A 362 -51.27 23.04 12.84
N GLU A 363 -50.81 24.09 12.15
CA GLU A 363 -50.71 25.54 12.41
C GLU A 363 -49.59 25.92 13.42
N GLN A 364 -48.80 26.94 13.04
CA GLN A 364 -47.65 27.53 13.78
C GLN A 364 -46.41 26.60 13.85
N GLY A 365 -45.18 27.02 13.53
CA GLY A 365 -44.67 28.32 13.08
C GLY A 365 -43.85 29.04 14.15
N ASN A 366 -42.52 29.04 14.00
CA ASN A 366 -41.64 29.98 14.70
C ASN A 366 -40.35 30.23 13.90
N GLN A 367 -39.91 31.49 13.89
CA GLN A 367 -38.53 31.86 13.57
C GLN A 367 -37.76 31.97 14.90
N ASP A 368 -36.45 31.87 14.88
CA ASP A 368 -35.59 32.49 15.90
C ASP A 368 -34.24 32.87 15.27
N ASP A 369 -33.70 34.02 15.68
CA ASP A 369 -32.58 34.70 15.00
C ASP A 369 -31.32 34.81 15.89
N GLY A 370 -30.14 34.73 15.25
CA GLY A 370 -28.86 35.22 15.79
C GLY A 370 -28.19 34.35 16.89
N GLN A 371 -27.08 34.79 17.50
CA GLN A 371 -26.08 35.78 17.09
C GLN A 371 -24.85 35.68 18.03
N ASP A 372 -23.64 35.96 17.49
CA ASP A 372 -22.42 36.45 18.16
C ASP A 372 -21.76 35.70 19.36
N GLY A 373 -20.43 35.83 19.43
CA GLY A 373 -19.58 35.47 20.58
C GLY A 373 -18.85 34.12 20.44
N GLY A 374 -17.51 34.00 20.57
CA GLY A 374 -16.46 35.01 20.72
C GLY A 374 -15.62 34.87 21.99
N GLN A 375 -14.31 35.14 21.85
CA GLN A 375 -13.26 35.24 22.88
C GLN A 375 -12.62 33.95 23.45
N ASP A 376 -11.33 33.83 23.12
CA ASP A 376 -10.18 33.86 24.04
C ASP A 376 -10.15 32.95 25.29
N GLY A 377 -9.14 32.08 25.36
CA GLY A 377 -8.80 31.27 26.53
C GLY A 377 -7.39 30.69 26.46
N GLN A 378 -6.38 31.51 26.75
CA GLN A 378 -5.03 31.03 27.08
C GLN A 378 -5.03 30.48 28.52
N ASP A 379 -4.30 29.39 28.79
CA ASP A 379 -3.84 29.06 30.14
C ASP A 379 -2.51 28.29 30.09
N ASP A 380 -1.54 28.68 30.92
CA ASP A 380 -0.15 28.20 30.86
C ASP A 380 0.13 27.17 31.98
N GLY A 381 0.41 25.92 31.61
CA GLY A 381 0.48 24.78 32.53
C GLY A 381 1.86 24.15 32.71
N GLN A 382 2.84 24.86 33.27
CA GLN A 382 4.14 24.25 33.62
C GLN A 382 4.00 23.25 34.79
N GLY A 383 4.69 22.10 34.71
CA GLY A 383 4.62 21.04 35.73
C GLY A 383 5.89 20.19 35.83
N ASP A 384 6.95 20.74 36.41
CA ASP A 384 8.14 19.97 36.81
C ASP A 384 7.79 18.89 37.85
N GLY A 385 8.31 17.67 37.67
CA GLY A 385 7.88 16.49 38.44
C GLY A 385 8.90 15.35 38.52
N GLY A 386 10.19 15.66 38.65
CA GLY A 386 11.24 14.63 38.76
C GLY A 386 11.21 13.85 40.08
N SER A 387 11.43 12.53 40.02
CA SER A 387 11.81 11.72 41.19
C SER A 387 12.92 10.73 40.82
N GLN A 388 13.99 10.75 41.60
CA GLN A 388 15.03 9.71 41.63
C GLN A 388 14.58 8.55 42.54
N GLY A 389 15.22 7.38 42.47
CA GLY A 389 15.15 6.41 43.57
C GLY A 389 15.39 4.94 43.23
N ASN A 390 16.62 4.48 43.47
CA ASN A 390 17.06 3.11 43.76
C ASN A 390 16.94 2.07 42.61
N GLU A 391 17.91 1.22 42.29
CA GLU A 391 18.88 0.42 43.09
C GLU A 391 18.29 -0.85 43.74
N ASP A 392 19.18 -1.84 43.90
CA ASP A 392 18.97 -3.27 44.24
C ASP A 392 18.16 -4.11 43.22
N GLY A 393 18.60 -5.28 42.75
CA GLY A 393 19.85 -6.01 43.00
C GLY A 393 19.62 -7.42 43.57
N SER A 394 19.52 -8.44 42.71
CA SER A 394 19.61 -9.84 43.17
C SER A 394 20.07 -10.81 42.06
N GLU A 395 21.34 -11.20 42.11
CA GLU A 395 21.76 -12.48 41.53
C GLU A 395 21.13 -13.63 42.33
N SER A 396 20.69 -14.72 41.69
CA SER A 396 21.02 -16.05 42.22
C SER A 396 20.84 -17.22 41.25
N ARG A 397 21.90 -18.05 41.22
CA ARG A 397 21.87 -19.52 41.12
C ARG A 397 21.19 -20.17 39.90
N ALA A 398 22.07 -20.49 38.97
CA ALA A 398 22.00 -21.70 38.15
C ALA A 398 21.47 -22.94 38.90
N SER A 399 20.73 -23.77 38.18
CA SER A 399 20.48 -25.18 38.51
C SER A 399 20.85 -26.06 37.31
N ARG A 400 21.30 -27.29 37.57
CA ARG A 400 21.70 -28.29 36.56
C ARG A 400 20.57 -29.33 36.36
N SER A 401 20.80 -30.26 35.42
CA SER A 401 20.06 -31.52 35.21
C SER A 401 18.89 -31.41 34.22
N MET A 402 18.64 -32.32 33.26
CA MET A 402 19.44 -33.46 32.76
C MET A 402 18.91 -33.94 31.38
N PHE A 403 19.72 -34.73 30.66
CA PHE A 403 19.36 -35.67 29.58
C PHE A 403 18.26 -35.30 28.55
N GLY A 404 18.69 -35.03 27.31
CA GLY A 404 17.90 -35.16 26.09
C GLY A 404 18.71 -35.90 25.02
N THR A 405 18.17 -36.99 24.44
CA THR A 405 18.91 -37.88 23.53
C THR A 405 19.19 -37.23 22.17
N GLY A 406 20.45 -37.19 21.76
CA GLY A 406 20.83 -36.80 20.40
C GLY A 406 20.52 -37.89 19.37
N LEU A 407 19.94 -37.50 18.23
CA LEU A 407 19.68 -38.37 17.08
C LEU A 407 20.60 -37.96 15.92
N THR A 408 21.70 -38.71 15.73
CA THR A 408 22.64 -38.45 14.63
C THR A 408 22.07 -38.95 13.29
N VAL A 409 21.56 -38.04 12.46
CA VAL A 409 21.17 -38.37 11.08
C VAL A 409 22.40 -38.30 10.17
N VAL A 410 22.87 -39.45 9.71
CA VAL A 410 23.95 -39.54 8.71
C VAL A 410 23.32 -39.49 7.31
N VAL A 411 23.39 -38.34 6.65
CA VAL A 411 23.02 -38.21 5.23
C VAL A 411 24.19 -38.69 4.37
N MET A 412 24.00 -39.81 3.65
CA MET A 412 24.96 -40.25 2.63
C MET A 412 24.74 -39.47 1.34
N ALA A 413 25.75 -38.73 0.88
CA ALA A 413 25.73 -38.08 -0.42
C ALA A 413 25.83 -39.12 -1.55
N ALA A 414 24.73 -39.35 -2.28
CA ALA A 414 24.71 -40.20 -3.46
C ALA A 414 25.03 -39.38 -4.72
N MET A 415 26.28 -39.40 -5.18
CA MET A 415 26.65 -38.82 -6.47
C MET A 415 26.01 -39.63 -7.62
N ILE A 416 25.03 -39.04 -8.31
CA ILE A 416 24.53 -39.57 -9.59
C ILE A 416 25.27 -38.88 -10.73
N HIS A 417 26.13 -39.62 -11.41
CA HIS A 417 26.90 -39.14 -12.55
C HIS A 417 26.11 -39.44 -13.84
N VAL A 418 25.60 -38.40 -14.52
CA VAL A 418 24.81 -38.54 -15.75
C VAL A 418 25.68 -38.27 -16.98
N SER A 419 26.17 -39.35 -17.60
CA SER A 419 26.90 -39.27 -18.86
C SER A 419 25.92 -39.25 -20.05
N GLY A 420 25.90 -38.16 -20.81
CA GLY A 420 25.21 -38.10 -22.11
C GLY A 420 25.97 -38.89 -23.20
N PRO A 421 25.28 -39.45 -24.21
CA PRO A 421 25.91 -40.09 -25.36
C PRO A 421 26.48 -39.07 -26.36
N VAL A 422 27.35 -39.58 -27.25
CA VAL A 422 28.04 -38.88 -28.35
C VAL A 422 27.12 -38.69 -29.56
#